data_AF-A0A968P3S0-F1
#
_entry.id   AF-A0A968P3S0-F1
#
_cell.length_a   1.000
_cell.length_b   1.000
_cell.length_c   1.000
_cell.angle_alpha   90.00
_cell.angle_beta   90.00
_cell.angle_gamma   90.00
#
_symmetry.space_group_name_H-M   'P 1'
#
loop_
_entity.id
_entity.type
_entity.pdbx_description
1 polymer ?
#
loop_
_entity_poly.entity_id
_entity_poly.type
_entity_poly.pdbx_seq_one_letter_code
_entity_poly.pdbx_strand_id
1 'polypeptide(L)'
;MPNTQPSEASQPAAREVTRLLVDWRSGNRAALDRLMPLVYEELRRVARRHVSREQVSTLQATALVNEAYLRLVEVEVDWRDRVHFFAVAAGLMRRILVDRARRRRAQKRGG
;
A
#
# COMPACT_ATOMS: atom_id res chain seq x y z
N MET A 1 5.59 -35.33 26.39
CA MET A 1 6.30 -34.34 25.54
C MET A 1 5.57 -34.23 24.21
N PRO A 2 4.72 -33.21 23.96
CA PRO A 2 4.20 -32.96 22.63
C PRO A 2 5.11 -31.97 21.89
N ASN A 3 5.60 -32.38 20.73
CA ASN A 3 6.38 -31.59 19.81
C ASN A 3 5.44 -30.64 19.06
N THR A 4 5.41 -29.36 19.42
CA THR A 4 4.67 -28.33 18.67
C THR A 4 5.58 -27.80 17.57
N GLN A 5 5.56 -28.46 16.40
CA GLN A 5 6.10 -27.88 15.18
C GLN A 5 5.30 -26.60 14.85
N PRO A 6 5.93 -25.42 14.76
CA PRO A 6 5.23 -24.22 14.33
C PRO A 6 4.87 -24.37 12.84
N SER A 7 3.59 -24.20 12.54
CA SER A 7 3.06 -24.17 11.17
C SER A 7 3.81 -23.14 10.30
N GLU A 8 4.73 -23.63 9.46
CA GLU A 8 5.52 -22.83 8.51
C GLU A 8 4.72 -22.41 7.26
N ALA A 9 3.49 -22.92 7.08
CA ALA A 9 2.70 -22.74 5.87
C ALA A 9 2.19 -21.29 5.64
N SER A 10 2.21 -20.43 6.67
CA SER A 10 1.75 -19.04 6.57
C SER A 10 2.87 -18.02 6.27
N GLN A 11 4.13 -18.45 6.10
CA GLN A 11 5.29 -17.58 5.86
C GLN A 11 5.84 -17.45 4.41
N PRO A 12 5.44 -18.24 3.38
CA PRO A 12 6.08 -18.13 2.06
C PRO A 12 5.75 -16.80 1.37
N ALA A 13 4.50 -16.35 1.40
CA ALA A 13 4.07 -15.10 0.78
C ALA A 13 4.75 -13.86 1.40
N ALA A 14 4.99 -13.87 2.72
CA ALA A 14 5.66 -12.76 3.41
C ALA A 14 7.14 -12.64 3.00
N ARG A 15 7.83 -13.78 2.86
CA ARG A 15 9.22 -13.83 2.39
C ARG A 15 9.32 -13.44 0.91
N GLU A 16 8.34 -13.85 0.11
CA GLU A 16 8.23 -13.51 -1.31
C GLU A 16 8.03 -12.00 -1.53
N VAL A 17 7.14 -11.35 -0.76
CA VAL A 17 6.95 -9.89 -0.80
C VAL A 17 8.25 -9.14 -0.50
N THR A 18 8.95 -9.52 0.57
CA THR A 18 10.23 -8.87 0.92
C THR A 18 11.29 -9.08 -0.15
N ARG A 19 11.37 -10.28 -0.75
CA ARG A 19 12.29 -10.55 -1.85
C ARG A 19 11.98 -9.69 -3.08
N LEU A 20 10.71 -9.60 -3.47
CA LEU A 20 10.27 -8.78 -4.61
C LEU A 20 10.53 -7.29 -4.38
N LEU A 21 10.44 -6.80 -3.14
CA LEU A 21 10.80 -5.42 -2.79
C LEU A 21 12.31 -5.15 -2.97
N VAL A 22 13.16 -6.10 -2.57
CA VAL A 22 14.61 -6.00 -2.77
C VAL A 22 14.98 -6.07 -4.25
N ASP A 23 14.34 -6.97 -5.01
CA ASP A 23 14.53 -7.07 -6.46
C ASP A 23 14.06 -5.78 -7.16
N TRP A 24 12.95 -5.19 -6.73
CA TRP A 24 12.48 -3.92 -7.29
C TRP A 24 13.45 -2.76 -6.99
N ARG A 25 14.00 -2.71 -5.77
CA ARG A 25 15.05 -1.74 -5.40
C ARG A 25 16.29 -1.85 -6.30
N SER A 26 16.65 -3.05 -6.77
CA SER A 26 17.79 -3.24 -7.68
C SER A 26 17.48 -2.85 -9.14
N GLY A 27 16.31 -2.27 -9.41
CA GLY A 27 15.88 -1.81 -10.72
C GLY A 27 15.00 -2.80 -11.48
N ASN A 28 14.67 -3.96 -10.89
CA ASN A 28 13.81 -4.95 -11.54
C ASN A 28 12.34 -4.53 -11.48
N ARG A 29 11.87 -3.83 -12.52
CA ARG A 29 10.45 -3.45 -12.64
C ARG A 29 9.50 -4.64 -12.70
N ALA A 30 9.92 -5.79 -13.22
CA ALA A 30 9.07 -7.00 -13.24
C ALA A 30 8.81 -7.55 -11.82
N ALA A 31 9.65 -7.20 -10.83
CA ALA A 31 9.39 -7.55 -9.44
C ALA A 31 8.17 -6.80 -8.89
N LEU A 32 7.92 -5.58 -9.35
CA LEU A 32 6.74 -4.78 -9.00
C LEU A 32 5.45 -5.42 -9.53
N ASP A 33 5.47 -5.94 -10.76
CA ASP A 33 4.30 -6.61 -11.37
C ASP A 33 3.90 -7.87 -10.60
N ARG A 34 4.89 -8.60 -10.06
CA ARG A 34 4.66 -9.77 -9.20
C ARG A 34 4.27 -9.40 -7.78
N LEU A 35 4.80 -8.28 -7.27
CA LEU A 35 4.48 -7.77 -5.94
C LEU A 35 3.03 -7.30 -5.87
N MET A 36 2.53 -6.67 -6.94
CA MET A 36 1.21 -6.06 -6.97
C MET A 36 0.07 -6.97 -6.53
N PRO A 37 -0.18 -8.14 -7.15
CA PRO A 37 -1.28 -9.02 -6.72
C PRO A 37 -1.16 -9.47 -5.26
N LEU A 38 0.06 -9.57 -4.72
CA LEU A 38 0.30 -9.99 -3.33
C LEU A 38 -0.05 -8.90 -2.32
N VAL A 39 0.20 -7.63 -2.64
CA VAL A 39 -0.03 -6.51 -1.72
C VAL A 39 -1.32 -5.75 -2.00
N TYR A 40 -1.94 -5.92 -3.17
CA TYR A 40 -3.10 -5.14 -3.61
C TYR A 40 -4.31 -5.29 -2.67
N GLU A 41 -4.65 -6.51 -2.25
CA GLU A 41 -5.77 -6.73 -1.33
C GLU A 41 -5.52 -6.11 0.05
N GLU A 42 -4.29 -6.17 0.57
CA GLU A 42 -3.93 -5.52 1.83
C GLU A 42 -3.92 -3.99 1.70
N LEU A 43 -3.39 -3.45 0.60
CA LEU A 43 -3.49 -2.01 0.29
C LEU A 43 -4.94 -1.55 0.19
N ARG A 44 -5.80 -2.34 -0.44
CA ARG A 44 -7.24 -2.06 -0.55
C ARG A 44 -7.93 -2.11 0.81
N ARG A 45 -7.54 -3.04 1.69
CA ARG A 45 -8.04 -3.12 3.06
C ARG A 45 -7.65 -1.89 3.88
N VAL A 46 -6.39 -1.46 3.78
CA VAL A 46 -5.88 -0.23 4.42
C VAL A 46 -6.61 0.99 3.87
N ALA A 47 -6.71 1.12 2.54
CA ALA A 47 -7.42 2.21 1.88
C ALA A 47 -8.89 2.29 2.34
N ARG A 48 -9.62 1.16 2.37
CA ARG A 48 -11.01 1.10 2.88
C ARG A 48 -11.11 1.62 4.31
N ARG A 49 -10.17 1.28 5.19
CA ARG A 49 -10.16 1.76 6.58
C ARG A 49 -9.96 3.28 6.66
N HIS A 50 -9.14 3.85 5.78
CA HIS A 50 -8.95 5.30 5.70
C HIS A 50 -10.17 6.01 5.11
N VAL A 51 -10.75 5.47 4.03
CA VAL A 51 -11.87 6.03 3.28
C VAL A 51 -13.20 5.90 4.03
N SER A 52 -13.38 4.84 4.81
CA SER A 52 -14.55 4.64 5.68
C SER A 52 -14.70 5.74 6.73
N ARG A 53 -13.59 6.34 7.18
CA ARG A 53 -13.62 7.48 8.11
C ARG A 53 -14.14 8.77 7.47
N GLU A 54 -14.16 8.83 6.14
CA GLU A 54 -14.64 9.98 5.38
C GLU A 54 -16.02 9.74 4.72
N GLN A 55 -16.72 8.64 5.02
CA GLN A 55 -17.97 8.19 4.32
C GLN A 55 -17.81 8.08 2.79
N VAL A 56 -16.61 7.64 2.42
CA VAL A 56 -16.11 7.28 1.09
C VAL A 56 -16.70 6.05 0.40
N SER A 57 -17.14 6.09 -0.87
CA SER A 57 -17.51 4.88 -1.62
C SER A 57 -16.31 3.97 -1.96
N THR A 58 -16.55 2.69 -2.25
CA THR A 58 -15.50 1.70 -2.60
C THR A 58 -14.69 2.09 -3.85
N LEU A 59 -15.32 2.80 -4.80
CA LEU A 59 -14.65 3.33 -6.00
C LEU A 59 -13.51 4.29 -5.62
N GLN A 60 -13.69 5.06 -4.54
CA GLN A 60 -12.67 5.98 -4.05
C GLN A 60 -11.48 5.26 -3.39
N ALA A 61 -11.71 4.09 -2.77
CA ALA A 61 -10.65 3.27 -2.22
C ALA A 61 -9.77 2.67 -3.31
N THR A 62 -10.37 2.16 -4.40
CA THR A 62 -9.59 1.69 -5.58
C THR A 62 -8.80 2.84 -6.20
N ALA A 63 -9.42 4.01 -6.38
CA ALA A 63 -8.71 5.18 -6.91
C ALA A 63 -7.56 5.65 -5.99
N LEU A 64 -7.72 5.53 -4.67
CA LEU A 64 -6.67 5.84 -3.71
C LEU A 64 -5.49 4.87 -3.80
N VAL A 65 -5.75 3.57 -3.97
CA VAL A 65 -4.71 2.55 -4.17
C VAL A 65 -3.94 2.82 -5.47
N ASN A 66 -4.62 3.09 -6.57
CA ASN A 66 -3.97 3.40 -7.85
C ASN A 66 -3.09 4.65 -7.78
N GLU A 67 -3.57 5.74 -7.15
CA GLU A 67 -2.76 6.96 -6.98
C GLU A 67 -1.57 6.74 -6.03
N ALA A 68 -1.78 5.99 -4.95
CA ALA A 68 -0.69 5.62 -4.05
C ALA A 68 0.36 4.76 -4.78
N TYR A 69 -0.06 3.82 -5.62
CA TYR A 69 0.83 2.99 -6.42
C TYR A 69 1.72 3.84 -7.34
N LEU A 70 1.12 4.74 -8.14
CA LEU A 70 1.90 5.60 -9.05
C LEU A 70 2.99 6.38 -8.31
N ARG A 71 2.66 6.94 -7.14
CA ARG A 71 3.62 7.66 -6.31
C ARG A 71 4.65 6.76 -5.63
N LEU A 72 4.30 5.52 -5.31
CA LEU A 72 5.26 4.54 -4.78
C LEU A 72 6.28 4.16 -5.85
N VAL A 73 5.87 4.04 -7.11
CA VAL A 73 6.79 3.73 -8.22
C VAL A 73 7.81 4.85 -8.46
N GLU A 74 7.41 6.09 -8.20
CA GLU A 74 8.25 7.28 -8.37
C GLU A 74 9.18 7.56 -7.18
N VAL A 75 8.95 6.96 -6.01
CA VAL A 75 9.74 7.27 -4.81
C VAL A 75 10.97 6.37 -4.70
N GLU A 76 12.14 6.99 -4.56
CA GLU A 76 13.39 6.30 -4.23
C GLU A 76 13.45 6.05 -2.72
N VAL A 77 12.84 4.95 -2.27
CA VAL A 77 12.88 4.51 -0.88
C VAL A 77 13.72 3.23 -0.78
N ASP A 78 14.53 3.15 0.27
CA ASP A 78 15.22 1.92 0.67
C ASP A 78 14.21 0.92 1.24
N TRP A 79 13.57 0.15 0.36
CA TRP A 79 12.58 -0.86 0.75
C TRP A 79 13.27 -2.03 1.49
N ARG A 80 13.05 -2.10 2.81
CA ARG A 80 13.67 -3.10 3.69
C ARG A 80 12.83 -4.35 3.85
N ASP A 81 11.53 -4.16 4.06
CA ASP A 81 10.60 -5.24 4.35
C ASP A 81 9.14 -4.82 4.07
N ARG A 82 8.23 -5.80 4.15
CA ARG A 82 6.79 -5.59 3.99
C ARG A 82 6.20 -4.57 4.96
N VAL A 83 6.66 -4.52 6.21
CA VAL A 83 6.11 -3.63 7.24
C VAL A 83 6.44 -2.18 6.88
N HIS A 84 7.68 -1.94 6.45
CA HIS A 84 8.11 -0.65 5.93
C HIS A 84 7.29 -0.25 4.70
N PHE A 85 7.11 -1.17 3.75
CA PHE A 85 6.29 -0.93 2.56
C PHE A 85 4.86 -0.48 2.91
N PHE A 86 4.17 -1.24 3.76
CA PHE A 86 2.80 -0.90 4.15
C PHE A 86 2.73 0.38 4.98
N ALA A 87 3.72 0.66 5.82
CA ALA A 87 3.77 1.91 6.59
C ALA A 87 3.90 3.14 5.67
N VAL A 88 4.80 3.09 4.68
CA VAL A 88 4.96 4.16 3.70
C VAL A 88 3.70 4.31 2.85
N ALA A 89 3.13 3.19 2.36
CA ALA A 89 1.91 3.20 1.58
C ALA A 89 0.72 3.81 2.35
N ALA A 90 0.52 3.42 3.61
CA ALA A 90 -0.53 3.98 4.47
C ALA A 90 -0.35 5.48 4.71
N GLY A 91 0.89 5.94 4.94
CA GLY A 91 1.22 7.35 5.09
C GLY A 91 0.89 8.16 3.82
N LEU A 92 1.27 7.62 2.66
CA LEU A 92 1.01 8.22 1.36
C LEU A 92 -0.49 8.32 1.05
N MET A 93 -1.25 7.24 1.31
CA MET A 93 -2.71 7.22 1.18
C MET A 93 -3.38 8.28 2.06
N ARG A 94 -2.94 8.41 3.32
CA ARG A 94 -3.44 9.47 4.20
C ARG A 94 -3.15 10.86 3.63
N ARG A 95 -1.95 11.09 3.08
CA ARG A 95 -1.58 12.37 2.47
C ARG A 95 -2.47 12.69 1.26
N ILE A 96 -2.69 11.72 0.37
CA ILE A 96 -3.61 11.85 -0.78
C ILE A 96 -5.02 12.27 -0.31
N LEU A 97 -5.57 11.60 0.70
CA LEU A 97 -6.90 11.93 1.22
C LEU A 97 -6.96 13.34 1.81
N VAL A 98 -5.96 13.71 2.63
CA VAL A 98 -5.87 15.06 3.20
C VAL A 98 -5.77 16.13 2.10
N ASP A 99 -4.96 15.90 1.07
CA ASP A 99 -4.81 16.83 -0.05
C ASP A 99 -6.10 16.98 -0.85
N ARG A 100 -6.81 15.87 -1.12
CA ARG A 100 -8.14 15.89 -1.73
C ARG A 100 -9.14 16.66 -0.87
N ALA A 101 -9.17 16.42 0.44
CA ALA A 101 -10.06 17.13 1.37
C ALA A 101 -9.74 18.64 1.43
N ARG A 102 -8.45 19.02 1.44
CA ARG A 102 -8.00 20.41 1.39
C ARG A 102 -8.45 21.10 0.11
N ARG A 103 -8.25 20.47 -1.06
CA ARG A 103 -8.68 20.99 -2.37
C ARG A 103 -10.20 21.22 -2.42
N ARG A 104 -11.00 20.27 -1.91
CA ARG A 104 -12.47 20.42 -1.84
C ARG A 104 -12.90 21.60 -0.97
N ARG A 105 -12.19 21.86 0.15
CA ARG A 105 -12.48 23.01 1.03
C ARG A 105 -12.10 24.35 0.39
N ALA A 106 -10.98 24.39 -0.34
CA ALA A 106 -10.56 25.60 -1.06
C ALA A 106 -11.55 25.97 -2.17
N GLN A 107 -12.03 24.99 -2.95
CA GLN A 107 -13.03 25.21 -3.99
C GLN A 107 -14.37 25.74 -3.45
N LYS A 108 -14.75 25.38 -2.22
CA LYS A 108 -15.98 25.86 -1.58
C LYS A 108 -15.90 27.30 -1.04
N ARG A 109 -14.72 27.93 -1.03
CA ARG A 109 -14.50 29.29 -0.48
C ARG A 109 -14.17 30.34 -1.54
N GLY A 110 -14.11 29.96 -2.81
CA GLY A 110 -13.72 30.84 -3.92
C GLY A 110 -14.81 31.03 -4.98
N GLY A 111 -16.09 30.84 -4.61
CA GLY A 111 -17.25 31.09 -5.45
C GLY A 111 -18.27 31.92 -4.70
#